data_AF-A0A329MC07-F1
#
_entry.id   AF-A0A329MC07-F1
#
_cell.length_a   1.000
_cell.length_b   1.000
_cell.length_c   1.000
_cell.angle_alpha   90.00
_cell.angle_beta   90.00
_cell.angle_gamma   90.00
#
_symmetry.space_group_name_H-M   'P 1'
#
loop_
_entity.id
_entity.type
_entity.pdbx_description
1 polymer ?
#
loop_
_entity_poly.entity_id
_entity_poly.type
_entity_poly.pdbx_seq_one_letter_code
_entity_poly.pdbx_strand_id
1 'polypeptide(L)'
;MNRRVIISQLLLLVCFLMLLPISAYAQSAPSILLTAANPVDGKVTITMSGNNMNDLYGYEASLAFDSGMLELVEAKSGLEGFSVSPVVKGNEIVLAHTKIGNVAGENGDLLIGTLTFKIRKYGASTVTWKAFKTIDSRLAAQTYAIDESVSVVAARKFVDLEGHWAREDIELLAAKGVIEGMDEDHFVPEAHVTRAQFTALLARALHIQTDAKQNPFTDVSPGSWYNEAVRSAFAAGVIQGVTETSFAPEQKIAREDMAVMMARASAYVAGAATGQSLEGDLPIFADMEEASEWARADIRAAVHLGIINGREENRFVPKDKATRAEAAVVIKRLLSSLSLL
;
A
#
# COMPACT_ATOMS: atom_id res chain seq x y z
N MET A 1 -73.01 -14.59 40.88
CA MET A 1 -71.82 -15.02 40.09
C MET A 1 -71.01 -15.99 40.95
N ASN A 2 -70.88 -17.24 40.52
CA ASN A 2 -70.32 -18.31 41.37
C ASN A 2 -68.84 -18.07 41.67
N ARG A 3 -68.47 -18.04 42.95
CA ARG A 3 -67.09 -17.80 43.44
C ARG A 3 -66.06 -18.74 42.80
N ARG A 4 -66.49 -19.96 42.43
CA ARG A 4 -65.68 -20.94 41.69
C ARG A 4 -65.37 -20.53 40.24
N VAL A 5 -66.29 -19.84 39.57
CA VAL A 5 -66.13 -19.37 38.18
C VAL A 5 -65.16 -18.18 38.12
N ILE A 6 -65.21 -17.30 39.12
CA ILE A 6 -64.28 -16.18 39.23
C ILE A 6 -62.85 -16.68 39.46
N ILE A 7 -62.67 -17.68 40.33
CA ILE A 7 -61.35 -18.27 40.60
C ILE A 7 -60.81 -18.99 39.35
N SER A 8 -61.65 -19.73 38.61
CA SER A 8 -61.20 -20.40 37.37
C SER A 8 -60.83 -19.41 36.27
N GLN A 9 -61.56 -18.30 36.13
CA GLN A 9 -61.23 -17.25 35.16
C GLN A 9 -59.96 -16.48 35.54
N LEU A 10 -59.73 -16.21 36.84
CA LEU A 10 -58.51 -15.55 37.30
C LEU A 10 -57.28 -16.45 37.09
N LEU A 11 -57.42 -17.76 37.33
CA LEU A 11 -56.35 -18.73 37.11
C LEU A 11 -56.00 -18.87 35.61
N LEU A 12 -57.01 -18.86 34.73
CA LEU A 12 -56.79 -18.88 33.28
C LEU A 12 -56.09 -17.61 32.78
N LEU A 13 -56.43 -16.44 33.34
CA LEU A 13 -55.79 -15.17 32.98
C LEU A 13 -54.32 -15.13 33.39
N VAL A 14 -53.99 -15.67 34.58
CA VAL A 14 -52.59 -15.76 35.06
C VAL A 14 -51.78 -16.76 34.22
N CYS A 15 -52.36 -17.90 33.85
CA CYS A 15 -51.71 -18.84 32.92
C CYS A 15 -51.51 -18.23 31.52
N PHE A 16 -52.45 -17.40 31.04
CA PHE A 16 -52.32 -16.72 29.74
C PHE A 16 -51.23 -15.62 29.77
N LEU A 17 -51.06 -14.93 30.88
CA LEU A 17 -49.96 -13.97 31.09
C LEU A 17 -48.58 -14.66 31.17
N MET A 18 -48.49 -15.91 31.62
CA MET A 18 -47.25 -16.71 31.61
C MET A 18 -46.95 -17.38 30.26
N LEU A 19 -47.89 -17.33 29.31
CA LEU A 19 -47.72 -17.81 27.94
C LEU A 19 -47.30 -16.70 26.96
N LEU A 20 -47.11 -15.46 27.44
CA LEU A 20 -46.50 -14.43 26.61
C LEU A 20 -45.06 -14.86 26.30
N PRO A 21 -44.68 -14.97 25.02
CA PRO A 21 -43.32 -15.35 24.66
C PRO A 21 -42.37 -14.31 25.23
N ILE A 22 -41.57 -14.71 26.22
CA ILE A 22 -40.44 -13.92 26.68
C ILE A 22 -39.52 -13.81 25.47
N SER A 23 -39.52 -12.64 24.84
CA SER A 23 -38.55 -12.32 23.80
C SER A 23 -37.21 -12.18 24.51
N ALA A 24 -36.47 -13.28 24.58
CA ALA A 24 -35.06 -13.24 24.95
C ALA A 24 -34.33 -12.57 23.78
N TYR A 25 -34.05 -11.27 23.92
CA TYR A 25 -33.10 -10.62 23.03
C TYR A 25 -31.75 -11.26 23.29
N ALA A 26 -31.28 -12.08 22.35
CA ALA A 26 -29.91 -12.58 22.39
C ALA A 26 -28.98 -11.37 22.33
N GLN A 27 -28.16 -11.17 23.36
CA GLN A 27 -27.06 -10.22 23.31
C GLN A 27 -26.20 -10.59 22.11
N SER A 28 -25.90 -9.61 21.25
CA SER A 28 -25.04 -9.82 20.08
C SER A 28 -23.70 -10.42 20.54
N ALA A 29 -23.23 -11.43 19.79
CA ALA A 29 -21.95 -12.07 20.09
C ALA A 29 -20.82 -11.03 20.11
N PRO A 30 -19.81 -11.21 20.99
CA PRO A 30 -18.67 -10.30 21.02
C PRO A 30 -18.00 -10.28 19.66
N SER A 31 -17.67 -9.08 19.18
CA SER A 31 -16.96 -8.88 17.92
C SER A 31 -15.74 -8.02 18.15
N ILE A 32 -14.75 -8.16 17.29
CA ILE A 32 -13.45 -7.53 17.43
C ILE A 32 -13.18 -6.73 16.16
N LEU A 33 -12.58 -5.55 16.32
CA LEU A 33 -12.26 -4.64 15.22
C LEU A 33 -10.84 -4.09 15.36
N LEU A 34 -10.14 -4.00 14.23
CA LEU A 34 -8.91 -3.24 14.11
C LEU A 34 -9.15 -2.00 13.24
N THR A 35 -8.64 -0.85 13.68
CA THR A 35 -8.57 0.36 12.86
C THR A 35 -7.18 0.97 12.89
N ALA A 36 -6.71 1.48 11.77
CA ALA A 36 -5.43 2.17 11.65
C ALA A 36 -5.67 3.68 11.52
N ALA A 37 -4.95 4.47 12.32
CA ALA A 37 -4.87 5.90 12.09
C ALA A 37 -4.02 6.21 10.85
N ASN A 38 -4.19 7.39 10.28
CA ASN A 38 -3.25 7.89 9.27
C ASN A 38 -1.85 8.03 9.91
N PRO A 39 -0.77 7.63 9.20
CA PRO A 39 0.57 7.82 9.72
C PRO A 39 0.91 9.30 9.98
N VAL A 40 1.58 9.56 11.10
CA VAL A 40 2.09 10.88 11.52
C VAL A 40 3.51 10.70 12.06
N ASP A 41 4.46 11.53 11.63
CA ASP A 41 5.88 11.47 12.02
C ASP A 41 6.49 10.05 11.95
N GLY A 42 6.26 9.36 10.83
CA GLY A 42 6.79 8.02 10.61
C GLY A 42 6.23 6.96 11.56
N LYS A 43 5.12 7.24 12.25
CA LYS A 43 4.44 6.31 13.14
C LYS A 43 3.00 6.11 12.73
N VAL A 44 2.47 4.92 13.00
CA VAL A 44 1.05 4.58 12.82
C VAL A 44 0.53 3.95 14.11
N THR A 45 -0.68 4.34 14.51
CA THR A 45 -1.35 3.76 15.68
C THR A 45 -2.49 2.87 15.21
N ILE A 46 -2.47 1.61 15.66
CA ILE A 46 -3.55 0.65 15.49
C ILE A 46 -4.38 0.64 16.76
N THR A 47 -5.69 0.72 16.61
CA THR A 47 -6.66 0.64 17.72
C THR A 47 -7.35 -0.71 17.69
N MET A 48 -7.36 -1.38 18.84
CA MET A 48 -8.00 -2.66 19.08
C MET A 48 -9.29 -2.43 19.85
N SER A 49 -10.43 -2.76 19.26
CA SER A 49 -11.75 -2.59 19.89
C SER A 49 -12.47 -3.92 20.02
N GLY A 50 -13.22 -4.08 21.11
CA GLY A 50 -14.11 -5.23 21.33
C GLY A 50 -15.51 -4.74 21.60
N ASN A 51 -16.48 -5.18 20.80
CA ASN A 51 -17.87 -4.78 20.92
C ASN A 51 -18.68 -5.89 21.60
N ASN A 52 -19.67 -5.51 22.41
CA ASN A 52 -20.51 -6.44 23.18
C ASN A 52 -19.70 -7.40 24.07
N MET A 53 -18.60 -6.91 24.65
CA MET A 53 -17.84 -7.69 25.62
C MET A 53 -18.68 -7.94 26.87
N ASN A 54 -18.47 -9.10 27.49
CA ASN A 54 -19.16 -9.51 28.70
C ASN A 54 -18.14 -9.96 29.73
N ASP A 55 -18.12 -9.27 30.86
CA ASP A 55 -17.25 -9.53 32.01
C ASP A 55 -15.76 -9.67 31.64
N LEU A 56 -15.23 -8.80 30.75
CA LEU A 56 -13.82 -8.83 30.36
C LEU A 56 -12.93 -8.37 31.53
N TYR A 57 -12.35 -9.32 32.26
CA TYR A 57 -11.48 -9.06 33.40
C TYR A 57 -10.00 -9.01 32.99
N GLY A 58 -9.61 -9.81 32.00
CA GLY A 58 -8.25 -9.81 31.46
C GLY A 58 -8.22 -10.36 30.05
N TYR A 59 -7.10 -10.18 29.37
CA TYR A 59 -6.91 -10.72 28.04
C TYR A 59 -5.47 -11.04 27.71
N GLU A 60 -5.31 -11.93 26.73
CA GLU A 60 -4.12 -12.10 25.91
C GLU A 60 -4.51 -11.90 24.45
N ALA A 61 -3.76 -11.09 23.72
CA ALA A 61 -3.98 -10.81 22.31
C ALA A 61 -2.73 -11.15 21.50
N SER A 62 -2.91 -11.98 20.47
CA SER A 62 -1.84 -12.38 19.55
C SER A 62 -2.08 -11.75 18.20
N LEU A 63 -1.10 -10.99 17.72
CA LEU A 63 -1.14 -10.28 16.44
C LEU A 63 0.03 -10.69 15.54
N ALA A 64 -0.21 -10.62 14.24
CA ALA A 64 0.80 -10.76 13.19
C ALA A 64 0.99 -9.42 12.48
N PHE A 65 2.23 -9.13 12.09
CA PHE A 65 2.62 -7.92 11.35
C PHE A 65 3.89 -8.18 10.53
N ASP A 66 4.23 -7.29 9.59
CA ASP A 66 5.50 -7.38 8.87
C ASP A 66 6.60 -6.60 9.60
N SER A 67 7.53 -7.32 10.24
CA SER A 67 8.65 -6.73 10.98
C SER A 67 9.72 -6.06 10.10
N GLY A 68 9.70 -6.28 8.79
CA GLY A 68 10.50 -5.53 7.82
C GLY A 68 9.91 -4.16 7.51
N MET A 69 8.60 -4.00 7.66
CA MET A 69 7.86 -2.77 7.36
C MET A 69 7.59 -1.93 8.60
N LEU A 70 7.31 -2.56 9.73
CA LEU A 70 6.88 -1.91 10.96
C LEU A 70 7.72 -2.39 12.15
N GLU A 71 7.81 -1.55 13.17
CA GLU A 71 8.45 -1.85 14.45
C GLU A 71 7.51 -1.43 15.58
N LEU A 72 7.09 -2.36 16.43
CA LEU A 72 6.29 -2.01 17.60
C LEU A 72 7.14 -1.15 18.55
N VAL A 73 6.70 0.07 18.84
CA VAL A 73 7.38 0.98 19.77
C VAL A 73 6.59 1.21 21.05
N GLU A 74 5.27 1.00 21.01
CA GLU A 74 4.41 1.14 22.19
C GLU A 74 3.19 0.23 22.08
N ALA A 75 2.78 -0.34 23.21
CA ALA A 75 1.49 -0.97 23.37
C ALA A 75 0.85 -0.46 24.67
N LYS A 76 -0.41 -0.05 24.62
CA LYS A 76 -1.16 0.41 25.78
C LYS A 76 -2.49 -0.31 25.86
N SER A 77 -2.85 -0.84 27.03
CA SER A 77 -4.23 -1.29 27.25
C SER A 77 -5.16 -0.09 27.40
N GLY A 78 -6.38 -0.23 26.91
CA GLY A 78 -7.46 0.73 27.18
C GLY A 78 -8.20 0.44 28.48
N LEU A 79 -7.89 -0.68 29.14
CA LEU A 79 -8.52 -1.09 30.39
C LEU A 79 -7.66 -0.69 31.59
N GLU A 80 -8.31 -0.39 32.71
CA GLU A 80 -7.62 -0.21 33.99
C GLU A 80 -7.09 -1.54 34.51
N GLY A 81 -5.84 -1.56 34.96
CA GLY A 81 -5.23 -2.76 35.51
C GLY A 81 -3.73 -2.81 35.26
N PHE A 82 -3.23 -4.03 35.10
CA PHE A 82 -1.83 -4.32 34.92
C PHE A 82 -1.58 -4.95 33.56
N SER A 83 -0.68 -4.35 32.80
CA SER A 83 -0.16 -4.89 31.54
C SER A 83 1.27 -5.36 31.72
N VAL A 84 1.59 -6.49 31.09
CA VAL A 84 2.98 -6.90 30.90
C VAL A 84 3.55 -6.24 29.65
N SER A 85 4.87 -6.09 29.60
CA SER A 85 5.54 -5.65 28.37
C SER A 85 5.22 -6.60 27.22
N PRO A 86 4.96 -6.06 26.01
CA PRO A 86 4.73 -6.89 24.82
C PRO A 86 5.87 -7.85 24.56
N VAL A 87 5.55 -9.07 24.16
CA VAL A 87 6.53 -10.03 23.63
C VAL A 87 6.48 -9.95 22.12
N VAL A 88 7.59 -9.54 21.50
CA VAL A 88 7.73 -9.46 20.04
C VAL A 88 8.73 -10.52 19.58
N LYS A 89 8.31 -11.40 18.67
CA LYS A 89 9.16 -12.44 18.07
C LYS A 89 8.95 -12.50 16.57
N GLY A 90 9.90 -11.97 15.81
CA GLY A 90 9.77 -11.84 14.36
C GLY A 90 8.52 -11.04 13.99
N ASN A 91 7.60 -11.69 13.27
CA ASN A 91 6.35 -11.11 12.78
C ASN A 91 5.17 -11.25 13.76
N GLU A 92 5.41 -11.70 14.99
CA GLU A 92 4.37 -11.94 16.00
C GLU A 92 4.52 -11.03 17.21
N ILE A 93 3.37 -10.58 17.74
CA ILE A 93 3.24 -9.79 18.96
C ILE A 93 2.25 -10.51 19.88
N VAL A 94 2.62 -10.67 21.15
CA VAL A 94 1.70 -11.10 22.20
C VAL A 94 1.62 -10.03 23.28
N LEU A 95 0.38 -9.63 23.59
CA LEU A 95 0.03 -8.66 24.62
C LEU A 95 -0.77 -9.37 25.71
N ALA A 96 -0.58 -9.01 26.97
CA ALA A 96 -1.46 -9.45 28.04
C ALA A 96 -1.77 -8.33 29.03
N HIS A 97 -3.00 -8.33 29.53
CA HIS A 97 -3.50 -7.38 30.51
C HIS A 97 -4.48 -8.07 31.46
N THR A 98 -4.53 -7.61 32.71
CA THR A 98 -5.49 -8.08 33.70
C THR A 98 -5.85 -6.99 34.68
N LYS A 99 -7.10 -6.98 35.13
CA LYS A 99 -7.48 -6.28 36.36
C LYS A 99 -6.83 -6.95 37.58
N ILE A 100 -6.79 -6.23 38.70
CA ILE A 100 -6.27 -6.72 39.98
C ILE A 100 -7.40 -6.67 41.03
N GLY A 101 -7.52 -7.75 41.81
CA GLY A 101 -8.44 -7.84 42.94
C GLY A 101 -9.79 -8.45 42.60
N ASN A 102 -10.67 -8.54 43.58
CA ASN A 102 -12.01 -9.11 43.41
C ASN A 102 -12.98 -8.03 42.87
N VAL A 103 -12.81 -7.66 41.60
CA VAL A 103 -13.61 -6.66 40.90
C VAL A 103 -14.27 -7.28 39.68
N ALA A 104 -15.42 -6.73 39.26
CA ALA A 104 -16.08 -7.16 38.03
C ALA A 104 -15.22 -6.83 36.79
N GLY A 105 -15.36 -7.65 35.75
CA GLY A 105 -14.85 -7.36 34.42
C GLY A 105 -15.65 -6.27 33.72
N GLU A 106 -15.10 -5.75 32.63
CA GLU A 106 -15.71 -4.69 31.83
C GLU A 106 -16.76 -5.25 30.85
N ASN A 107 -17.78 -4.46 30.55
CA ASN A 107 -18.89 -4.86 29.70
C ASN A 107 -19.14 -3.85 28.58
N GLY A 108 -19.73 -4.31 27.49
CA GLY A 108 -20.14 -3.46 26.36
C GLY A 108 -19.02 -3.25 25.34
N ASP A 109 -19.03 -2.09 24.71
CA ASP A 109 -18.05 -1.73 23.69
C ASP A 109 -16.82 -1.09 24.35
N LEU A 110 -15.67 -1.72 24.16
CA LEU A 110 -14.44 -1.44 24.90
C LEU A 110 -13.29 -1.13 23.94
N LEU A 111 -12.52 -0.11 24.29
CA LEU A 111 -11.15 0.04 23.80
C LEU A 111 -10.28 -1.00 24.50
N ILE A 112 -9.86 -2.03 23.77
CA ILE A 112 -9.00 -3.08 24.31
C ILE A 112 -7.58 -2.53 24.46
N GLY A 113 -7.10 -1.80 23.46
CA GLY A 113 -5.79 -1.18 23.53
C GLY A 113 -5.36 -0.52 22.22
N THR A 114 -4.16 0.04 22.25
CA THR A 114 -3.51 0.64 21.09
C THR A 114 -2.11 0.10 20.91
N LEU A 115 -1.69 -0.02 19.65
CA LEU A 115 -0.34 -0.38 19.25
C LEU A 115 0.22 0.71 18.36
N THR A 116 1.30 1.34 18.81
CA THR A 116 2.02 2.32 18.00
C THR A 116 3.22 1.63 17.36
N PHE A 117 3.25 1.68 16.03
CA PHE A 117 4.36 1.19 15.23
C PHE A 117 5.16 2.36 14.65
N LYS A 118 6.48 2.24 14.65
CA LYS A 118 7.37 3.02 13.79
C LYS A 118 7.43 2.35 12.42
N ILE A 119 7.31 3.14 11.36
CA ILE A 119 7.47 2.70 9.97
C ILE A 119 8.96 2.53 9.71
N ARG A 120 9.39 1.29 9.41
CA ARG A 120 10.75 0.98 8.96
C ARG A 120 10.91 1.18 7.46
N LYS A 121 9.86 0.85 6.69
CA LYS A 121 9.86 0.95 5.24
C LYS A 121 8.48 1.42 4.74
N TYR A 122 8.49 2.36 3.81
CA TYR A 122 7.28 2.87 3.16
C TYR A 122 6.68 1.80 2.25
N GLY A 123 5.36 1.70 2.24
CA GLY A 123 4.66 0.55 1.67
C GLY A 123 3.26 0.35 2.21
N ALA A 124 2.51 -0.52 1.55
CA ALA A 124 1.37 -1.18 2.17
C ALA A 124 1.85 -2.36 3.02
N SER A 125 1.31 -2.49 4.22
CA SER A 125 1.49 -3.64 5.11
C SER A 125 0.14 -3.95 5.78
N THR A 126 0.07 -5.08 6.47
CA THR A 126 -1.14 -5.51 7.18
C THR A 126 -0.77 -5.85 8.61
N VAL A 127 -1.64 -5.47 9.55
CA VAL A 127 -1.63 -5.97 10.93
C VAL A 127 -2.88 -6.82 11.10
N THR A 128 -2.69 -8.05 11.57
CA THR A 128 -3.78 -9.03 11.74
C THR A 128 -3.87 -9.46 13.20
N TRP A 129 -5.06 -9.40 13.77
CA TRP A 129 -5.35 -9.98 15.08
C TRP A 129 -5.70 -11.47 14.90
N LYS A 130 -4.82 -12.37 15.34
CA LYS A 130 -4.95 -13.82 15.11
C LYS A 130 -5.72 -14.53 16.22
N ALA A 131 -5.54 -14.10 17.46
CA ALA A 131 -6.23 -14.72 18.59
C ALA A 131 -6.48 -13.71 19.70
N PHE A 132 -7.62 -13.87 20.36
CA PHE A 132 -7.97 -13.13 21.56
C PHE A 132 -8.44 -14.12 22.62
N LYS A 133 -7.65 -14.26 23.68
CA LYS A 133 -8.04 -15.03 24.85
C LYS A 133 -8.53 -14.05 25.90
N THR A 134 -9.77 -14.22 26.32
CA THR A 134 -10.40 -13.42 27.36
C THR A 134 -10.44 -14.21 28.66
N ILE A 135 -10.40 -13.49 29.78
CA ILE A 135 -10.56 -14.01 31.14
C ILE A 135 -11.74 -13.26 31.76
N ASP A 136 -12.70 -13.98 32.34
CA ASP A 136 -13.81 -13.38 33.08
C ASP A 136 -13.45 -13.13 34.56
N SER A 137 -14.31 -12.44 35.32
CA SER A 137 -14.07 -12.14 36.74
C SER A 137 -14.04 -13.38 37.63
N ARG A 138 -14.50 -14.54 37.12
CA ARG A 138 -14.43 -15.86 37.75
C ARG A 138 -13.21 -16.65 37.29
N LEU A 139 -12.29 -16.00 36.55
CA LEU A 139 -11.06 -16.55 35.98
C LEU A 139 -11.30 -17.63 34.93
N ALA A 140 -12.51 -17.72 34.36
CA ALA A 140 -12.77 -18.61 33.23
C ALA A 140 -12.15 -18.00 31.96
N ALA A 141 -11.42 -18.83 31.22
CA ALA A 141 -10.76 -18.41 29.99
C ALA A 141 -11.54 -18.87 28.75
N GLN A 142 -11.67 -17.98 27.77
CA GLN A 142 -12.21 -18.31 26.44
C GLN A 142 -11.30 -17.74 25.36
N THR A 143 -10.91 -18.58 24.39
CA THR A 143 -10.10 -18.17 23.25
C THR A 143 -10.95 -18.07 21.99
N TYR A 144 -10.84 -16.92 21.32
CA TYR A 144 -11.40 -16.65 20.00
C TYR A 144 -10.26 -16.69 18.98
N ALA A 145 -10.40 -17.54 17.96
CA ALA A 145 -9.59 -17.44 16.75
C ALA A 145 -10.16 -16.30 15.89
N ILE A 146 -9.32 -15.35 15.53
CA ILE A 146 -9.69 -14.13 14.82
C ILE A 146 -8.86 -14.05 13.54
N ASP A 147 -9.40 -13.40 12.51
CA ASP A 147 -8.66 -13.08 11.29
C ASP A 147 -8.92 -11.64 10.83
N GLU A 148 -9.18 -10.78 11.81
CA GLU A 148 -9.44 -9.36 11.62
C GLU A 148 -8.13 -8.66 11.26
N SER A 149 -8.15 -7.97 10.13
CA SER A 149 -6.96 -7.37 9.54
C SER A 149 -7.21 -5.90 9.19
N VAL A 150 -6.19 -5.08 9.37
CA VAL A 150 -6.20 -3.70 8.92
C VAL A 150 -4.99 -3.41 8.07
N SER A 151 -5.22 -2.74 6.93
CA SER A 151 -4.16 -2.25 6.07
C SER A 151 -3.53 -0.99 6.63
N VAL A 152 -2.20 -0.97 6.64
CA VAL A 152 -1.37 0.18 6.98
C VAL A 152 -0.70 0.63 5.70
N VAL A 153 -1.05 1.82 5.21
CA VAL A 153 -0.38 2.43 4.05
C VAL A 153 0.53 3.53 4.55
N ALA A 154 1.82 3.24 4.59
CA ALA A 154 2.86 4.21 4.91
C ALA A 154 3.35 4.88 3.61
N ALA A 155 2.76 6.02 3.28
CA ALA A 155 3.24 6.86 2.18
C ALA A 155 4.29 7.85 2.69
N ARG A 156 5.41 7.94 1.97
CA ARG A 156 6.38 9.02 2.20
C ARG A 156 5.78 10.32 1.66
N LYS A 157 5.82 11.37 2.46
CA LYS A 157 5.42 12.72 2.06
C LYS A 157 6.67 13.54 1.81
N PHE A 158 6.58 14.45 0.85
CA PHE A 158 7.68 15.34 0.50
C PHE A 158 7.21 16.79 0.63
N VAL A 159 7.99 17.62 1.31
CA VAL A 159 7.61 19.01 1.63
C VAL A 159 7.54 19.88 0.38
N ASP A 160 8.40 19.59 -0.61
CA ASP A 160 8.46 20.30 -1.90
C ASP A 160 7.39 19.84 -2.92
N LEU A 161 6.48 18.96 -2.51
CA LEU A 161 5.30 18.58 -3.30
C LEU A 161 4.02 19.26 -2.83
N GLU A 162 4.06 20.13 -1.82
CA GLU A 162 2.88 20.86 -1.39
C GLU A 162 2.34 21.76 -2.53
N GLY A 163 1.08 21.55 -2.92
CA GLY A 163 0.46 22.23 -4.06
C GLY A 163 0.97 21.80 -5.45
N HIS A 164 1.89 20.82 -5.51
CA HIS A 164 2.48 20.37 -6.77
C HIS A 164 1.54 19.42 -7.53
N TRP A 165 1.37 19.62 -8.84
CA TRP A 165 0.43 18.87 -9.69
C TRP A 165 0.67 17.35 -9.71
N ALA A 166 1.93 16.93 -9.57
CA ALA A 166 2.32 15.52 -9.57
C ALA A 166 2.32 14.87 -8.17
N ARG A 167 1.91 15.60 -7.12
CA ARG A 167 2.04 15.14 -5.73
C ARG A 167 1.43 13.77 -5.50
N GLU A 168 0.16 13.60 -5.86
CA GLU A 168 -0.58 12.35 -5.59
C GLU A 168 0.05 11.16 -6.31
N ASP A 169 0.44 11.34 -7.58
CA ASP A 169 1.10 10.30 -8.36
C ASP A 169 2.48 9.92 -7.76
N ILE A 170 3.26 10.91 -7.30
CA ILE A 170 4.58 10.68 -6.69
C ILE A 170 4.43 9.98 -5.32
N GLU A 171 3.55 10.47 -4.45
CA GLU A 171 3.32 9.88 -3.12
C GLU A 171 2.78 8.44 -3.25
N LEU A 172 1.92 8.16 -4.25
CA LEU A 172 1.45 6.80 -4.56
C LEU A 172 2.62 5.88 -4.97
N LEU A 173 3.48 6.34 -5.89
CA LEU A 173 4.63 5.55 -6.33
C LEU A 173 5.66 5.36 -5.21
N ALA A 174 5.82 6.34 -4.32
CA ALA A 174 6.65 6.20 -3.13
C ALA A 174 6.06 5.19 -2.14
N ALA A 175 4.73 5.19 -1.94
CA ALA A 175 4.02 4.20 -1.15
C ALA A 175 4.04 2.80 -1.76
N LYS A 176 4.30 2.65 -3.06
CA LYS A 176 4.54 1.36 -3.72
C LYS A 176 6.04 0.97 -3.76
N GLY A 177 6.92 1.80 -3.20
CA GLY A 177 8.36 1.57 -3.22
C GLY A 177 8.99 1.70 -4.60
N VAL A 178 8.29 2.30 -5.57
CA VAL A 178 8.79 2.50 -6.94
C VAL A 178 9.73 3.70 -7.00
N ILE A 179 9.39 4.77 -6.27
CA ILE A 179 10.12 6.04 -6.27
C ILE A 179 10.63 6.36 -4.87
N GLU A 180 11.81 6.98 -4.82
CA GLU A 180 12.41 7.51 -3.60
C GLU A 180 12.70 9.01 -3.76
N GLY A 181 12.67 9.73 -2.63
CA GLY A 181 13.10 11.13 -2.56
C GLY A 181 14.59 11.29 -2.85
N MET A 182 15.00 12.53 -3.10
CA MET A 182 16.42 12.88 -3.13
C MET A 182 17.03 12.80 -1.73
N ASP A 183 16.26 13.22 -0.73
CA ASP A 183 16.56 13.10 0.69
C ASP A 183 15.28 12.76 1.47
N GLU A 184 15.36 12.71 2.81
CA GLU A 184 14.25 12.36 3.71
C GLU A 184 12.96 13.11 3.39
N ASP A 185 13.06 14.42 3.11
CA ASP A 185 11.93 15.34 3.03
C ASP A 185 11.66 15.87 1.61
N HIS A 186 12.61 15.76 0.68
CA HIS A 186 12.50 16.37 -0.66
C HIS A 186 12.46 15.35 -1.79
N PHE A 187 11.55 15.57 -2.73
CA PHE A 187 11.50 14.82 -3.99
C PHE A 187 12.29 15.48 -5.12
N VAL A 188 12.37 16.81 -5.12
CA VAL A 188 12.93 17.69 -6.15
C VAL A 188 12.23 17.50 -7.51
N PRO A 189 10.92 17.81 -7.61
CA PRO A 189 10.09 17.46 -8.77
C PRO A 189 10.59 18.05 -10.09
N GLU A 190 11.15 19.25 -10.05
CA GLU A 190 11.58 20.01 -11.24
C GLU A 190 12.99 19.67 -11.73
N ALA A 191 13.76 18.87 -10.98
CA ALA A 191 15.09 18.48 -11.43
C ALA A 191 15.01 17.52 -12.62
N HIS A 192 15.89 17.71 -13.60
CA HIS A 192 15.98 16.80 -14.73
C HIS A 192 16.53 15.43 -14.34
N VAL A 193 15.88 14.38 -14.81
CA VAL A 193 16.25 13.00 -14.56
C VAL A 193 17.26 12.50 -15.61
N THR A 194 18.24 11.70 -15.17
CA THR A 194 19.20 11.05 -16.08
C THR A 194 18.60 9.79 -16.71
N ARG A 195 19.18 9.33 -17.83
CA ARG A 195 18.80 8.05 -18.46
C ARG A 195 18.91 6.88 -17.48
N ALA A 196 20.01 6.81 -16.70
CA ALA A 196 20.18 5.77 -15.69
C ALA A 196 19.11 5.83 -14.58
N GLN A 197 18.78 7.03 -14.10
CA GLN A 197 17.72 7.22 -13.11
C GLN A 197 16.36 6.77 -13.63
N PHE A 198 15.99 7.18 -14.84
CA PHE A 198 14.72 6.77 -15.43
C PHE A 198 14.64 5.25 -15.62
N THR A 199 15.71 4.62 -16.16
CA THR A 199 15.77 3.17 -16.32
C THR A 199 15.67 2.43 -14.98
N ALA A 200 16.33 2.92 -13.94
CA ALA A 200 16.24 2.31 -12.61
C ALA A 200 14.82 2.38 -12.02
N LEU A 201 14.14 3.51 -12.17
CA LEU A 201 12.74 3.65 -11.75
C LEU A 201 11.83 2.69 -12.52
N LEU A 202 11.99 2.61 -13.84
CA LEU A 202 11.19 1.75 -14.70
C LEU A 202 11.42 0.25 -14.41
N ALA A 203 12.68 -0.16 -14.25
CA ALA A 203 13.02 -1.54 -13.88
C ALA A 203 12.44 -1.92 -12.52
N ARG A 204 12.48 -1.00 -11.54
CA ARG A 204 11.87 -1.21 -10.22
C ARG A 204 10.35 -1.29 -10.30
N ALA A 205 9.71 -0.39 -11.06
CA ALA A 205 8.27 -0.32 -11.23
C ALA A 205 7.68 -1.63 -11.78
N LEU A 206 8.41 -2.28 -12.69
CA LEU A 206 7.99 -3.50 -13.37
C LEU A 206 8.64 -4.77 -12.82
N HIS A 207 9.42 -4.66 -11.73
CA HIS A 207 10.19 -5.76 -11.16
C HIS A 207 11.02 -6.53 -12.20
N ILE A 208 11.65 -5.81 -13.14
CA ILE A 208 12.46 -6.42 -14.20
C ILE A 208 13.72 -7.00 -13.58
N GLN A 209 13.75 -8.33 -13.48
CA GLN A 209 14.92 -9.10 -13.05
C GLN A 209 15.22 -10.13 -14.12
N THR A 210 16.41 -10.07 -14.70
CA THR A 210 16.87 -11.03 -15.72
C THR A 210 18.28 -11.46 -15.37
N ASP A 211 18.60 -12.75 -15.57
CA ASP A 211 19.94 -13.33 -15.41
C ASP A 211 20.90 -12.92 -16.55
N ALA A 212 20.91 -11.64 -16.90
CA ALA A 212 21.70 -11.11 -18.00
C ALA A 212 23.18 -11.21 -17.65
N LYS A 213 23.94 -12.06 -18.36
CA LYS A 213 25.40 -12.18 -18.19
C LYS A 213 26.20 -11.10 -18.95
N GLN A 214 25.61 -10.44 -19.95
CA GLN A 214 26.30 -9.47 -20.80
C GLN A 214 25.72 -8.06 -20.67
N ASN A 215 26.64 -7.09 -20.56
CA ASN A 215 26.37 -5.66 -20.71
C ASN A 215 27.23 -5.18 -21.90
N PRO A 216 26.64 -4.74 -23.02
CA PRO A 216 27.42 -4.20 -24.13
C PRO A 216 27.94 -2.79 -23.83
N PHE A 217 27.41 -2.11 -22.81
CA PHE A 217 27.70 -0.71 -22.52
C PHE A 217 28.98 -0.54 -21.70
N THR A 218 29.99 0.06 -22.33
CA THR A 218 31.31 0.33 -21.76
C THR A 218 31.32 1.47 -20.74
N ASP A 219 30.34 2.36 -20.81
CA ASP A 219 30.13 3.50 -19.91
C ASP A 219 29.25 3.17 -18.69
N VAL A 220 28.93 1.89 -18.49
CA VAL A 220 28.16 1.39 -17.34
C VAL A 220 29.07 0.48 -16.52
N SER A 221 29.85 1.09 -15.64
CA SER A 221 30.85 0.39 -14.84
C SER A 221 30.21 -0.62 -13.87
N PRO A 222 30.83 -1.81 -13.67
CA PRO A 222 30.45 -2.72 -12.59
C PRO A 222 30.46 -1.99 -11.24
N GLY A 223 29.44 -2.22 -10.40
CA GLY A 223 29.31 -1.56 -9.10
C GLY A 223 28.64 -0.19 -9.12
N SER A 224 28.37 0.40 -10.29
CA SER A 224 27.48 1.56 -10.38
C SER A 224 26.09 1.17 -9.86
N TRP A 225 25.44 2.03 -9.09
CA TRP A 225 24.14 1.72 -8.48
C TRP A 225 23.05 1.39 -9.51
N TYR A 226 23.18 1.86 -10.74
CA TYR A 226 22.28 1.58 -11.87
C TYR A 226 22.70 0.38 -12.73
N ASN A 227 23.83 -0.27 -12.44
CA ASN A 227 24.41 -1.32 -13.31
C ASN A 227 23.42 -2.46 -13.54
N GLU A 228 22.82 -2.99 -12.47
CA GLU A 228 21.87 -4.09 -12.55
C GLU A 228 20.61 -3.68 -13.31
N ALA A 229 20.01 -2.55 -12.97
CA ALA A 229 18.81 -2.05 -13.62
C ALA A 229 19.00 -1.87 -15.14
N VAL A 230 20.13 -1.27 -15.56
CA VAL A 230 20.46 -1.11 -16.98
C VAL A 230 20.64 -2.46 -17.67
N ARG A 231 21.36 -3.40 -17.05
CA ARG A 231 21.55 -4.74 -17.61
C ARG A 231 20.23 -5.48 -17.78
N SER A 232 19.38 -5.47 -16.75
CA SER A 232 18.13 -6.19 -16.78
C SER A 232 17.14 -5.57 -17.76
N ALA A 233 17.04 -4.24 -17.79
CA ALA A 233 16.20 -3.55 -18.75
C ALA A 233 16.69 -3.74 -20.20
N PHE A 234 18.01 -3.82 -20.42
CA PHE A 234 18.57 -4.10 -21.74
C PHE A 234 18.26 -5.52 -22.20
N ALA A 235 18.47 -6.51 -21.34
CA ALA A 235 18.15 -7.91 -21.64
C ALA A 235 16.64 -8.14 -21.84
N ALA A 236 15.80 -7.36 -21.16
CA ALA A 236 14.35 -7.33 -21.38
C ALA A 236 13.92 -6.62 -22.67
N GLY A 237 14.84 -6.00 -23.41
CA GLY A 237 14.53 -5.21 -24.61
C GLY A 237 13.84 -3.86 -24.34
N VAL A 238 13.75 -3.45 -23.06
CA VAL A 238 13.10 -2.21 -22.62
C VAL A 238 13.95 -0.99 -22.96
N ILE A 239 15.27 -1.13 -22.92
CA ILE A 239 16.21 -0.07 -23.28
C ILE A 239 17.16 -0.49 -24.42
N GLN A 240 17.72 0.51 -25.08
CA GLN A 240 18.86 0.37 -25.99
C GLN A 240 19.91 1.44 -25.63
N GLY A 241 21.14 1.23 -26.09
CA GLY A 241 22.19 2.23 -25.99
C GLY A 241 21.95 3.41 -26.93
N VAL A 242 22.63 4.53 -26.67
CA VAL A 242 22.75 5.63 -27.64
C VAL A 242 23.66 5.25 -28.81
N THR A 243 24.53 4.25 -28.59
CA THR A 243 25.27 3.51 -29.62
C THR A 243 25.25 2.02 -29.26
N GLU A 244 25.88 1.17 -30.07
CA GLU A 244 26.03 -0.26 -29.77
C GLU A 244 26.75 -0.54 -28.44
N THR A 245 27.62 0.38 -28.00
CA THR A 245 28.52 0.16 -26.85
C THR A 245 28.45 1.25 -25.77
N SER A 246 27.51 2.20 -25.88
CA SER A 246 27.32 3.29 -24.90
C SER A 246 25.84 3.49 -24.57
N PHE A 247 25.55 3.64 -23.28
CA PHE A 247 24.21 3.92 -22.75
C PHE A 247 23.97 5.39 -22.41
N ALA A 248 25.04 6.14 -22.12
CA ALA A 248 25.04 7.52 -21.63
C ALA A 248 24.25 7.71 -20.31
N PRO A 249 24.65 7.05 -19.20
CA PRO A 249 23.86 7.00 -17.97
C PRO A 249 23.56 8.37 -17.35
N GLU A 250 24.49 9.32 -17.44
CA GLU A 250 24.36 10.66 -16.85
C GLU A 250 23.66 11.68 -17.76
N GLN A 251 23.38 11.32 -19.01
CA GLN A 251 22.68 12.20 -19.92
C GLN A 251 21.24 12.43 -19.45
N LYS A 252 20.78 13.69 -19.46
CA LYS A 252 19.38 14.02 -19.18
C LYS A 252 18.48 13.43 -20.27
N ILE A 253 17.49 12.64 -19.84
CA ILE A 253 16.63 11.89 -20.75
C ILE A 253 15.74 12.86 -21.55
N ALA A 254 15.68 12.66 -22.87
CA ALA A 254 14.75 13.40 -23.71
C ALA A 254 13.35 12.78 -23.65
N ARG A 255 12.31 13.55 -23.94
CA ARG A 255 10.93 13.04 -23.99
C ARG A 255 10.74 11.91 -25.00
N GLU A 256 11.44 11.94 -26.14
CA GLU A 256 11.41 10.84 -27.12
C GLU A 256 12.02 9.53 -26.57
N ASP A 257 13.14 9.62 -25.86
CA ASP A 257 13.77 8.46 -25.22
C ASP A 257 12.85 7.85 -24.16
N MET A 258 12.22 8.72 -23.37
CA MET A 258 11.27 8.32 -22.34
C MET A 258 10.09 7.56 -22.96
N ALA A 259 9.47 8.10 -24.01
CA ALA A 259 8.37 7.43 -24.70
C ALA A 259 8.79 6.07 -25.29
N VAL A 260 9.98 5.99 -25.88
CA VAL A 260 10.54 4.75 -26.42
C VAL A 260 10.69 3.68 -25.35
N MET A 261 11.32 4.02 -24.22
CA MET A 261 11.50 3.09 -23.11
C MET A 261 10.14 2.62 -22.57
N MET A 262 9.15 3.51 -22.47
CA MET A 262 7.83 3.19 -21.93
C MET A 262 6.99 2.32 -22.86
N ALA A 263 7.01 2.57 -24.18
CA ALA A 263 6.34 1.71 -25.16
C ALA A 263 6.93 0.30 -25.15
N ARG A 264 8.26 0.19 -25.10
CA ARG A 264 8.96 -1.11 -25.03
C ARG A 264 8.71 -1.83 -23.72
N ALA A 265 8.64 -1.10 -22.61
CA ALA A 265 8.25 -1.66 -21.32
C ALA A 265 6.83 -2.24 -21.34
N SER A 266 5.88 -1.53 -21.94
CA SER A 266 4.52 -2.03 -22.14
C SER A 266 4.51 -3.29 -23.00
N ALA A 267 5.28 -3.31 -24.10
CA ALA A 267 5.38 -4.47 -24.99
C ALA A 267 6.02 -5.68 -24.28
N TYR A 268 7.06 -5.44 -23.47
CA TYR A 268 7.71 -6.48 -22.66
C TYR A 268 6.71 -7.15 -21.71
N VAL A 269 5.90 -6.38 -20.98
CA VAL A 269 4.88 -6.94 -20.06
C VAL A 269 3.79 -7.68 -20.83
N ALA A 270 3.42 -7.22 -22.02
CA ALA A 270 2.47 -7.89 -22.89
C ALA A 270 3.02 -9.13 -23.61
N GLY A 271 4.33 -9.40 -23.54
CA GLY A 271 4.99 -10.45 -24.32
C GLY A 271 4.98 -10.18 -25.84
N ALA A 272 4.83 -8.92 -26.24
CA ALA A 272 4.71 -8.49 -27.63
C ALA A 272 6.04 -8.00 -28.21
N ALA A 273 6.17 -8.06 -29.54
CA ALA A 273 7.32 -7.50 -30.25
C ALA A 273 7.28 -5.95 -30.25
N THR A 274 8.43 -5.31 -30.02
CA THR A 274 8.59 -3.85 -30.01
C THR A 274 8.66 -3.26 -31.43
N GLY A 275 8.32 -1.98 -31.59
CA GLY A 275 8.55 -1.26 -32.85
C GLY A 275 7.59 -1.63 -34.00
N GLN A 276 6.50 -2.35 -33.71
CA GLN A 276 5.45 -2.56 -34.70
C GLN A 276 4.68 -1.26 -34.95
N SER A 277 4.47 -0.94 -36.22
CA SER A 277 3.54 0.12 -36.61
C SER A 277 2.14 -0.28 -36.13
N LEU A 278 1.62 0.45 -35.15
CA LEU A 278 0.21 0.35 -34.82
C LEU A 278 -0.60 0.78 -36.06
N GLU A 279 -1.59 -0.03 -36.44
CA GLU A 279 -2.54 0.32 -37.50
C GLU A 279 -3.65 1.21 -36.92
N GLY A 280 -4.04 2.27 -37.64
CA GLY A 280 -5.13 3.17 -37.26
C GLY A 280 -4.76 4.66 -37.22
N ASP A 281 -5.75 5.50 -36.89
CA ASP A 281 -5.58 6.94 -36.68
C ASP A 281 -4.86 7.21 -35.36
N LEU A 282 -3.53 7.11 -35.40
CA LEU A 282 -2.68 7.48 -34.28
C LEU A 282 -2.58 9.01 -34.18
N PRO A 283 -2.47 9.56 -32.96
CA PRO A 283 -2.23 10.99 -32.78
C PRO A 283 -0.96 11.45 -33.52
N ILE A 284 -1.10 12.50 -34.33
CA ILE A 284 0.01 13.12 -35.07
C ILE A 284 0.26 14.52 -34.48
N PHE A 285 1.47 14.71 -33.95
CA PHE A 285 1.93 16.01 -33.46
C PHE A 285 2.57 16.82 -34.58
N ALA A 286 2.43 18.14 -34.50
CA ALA A 286 2.95 19.07 -35.51
C ALA A 286 4.48 19.06 -35.60
N ASP A 287 5.18 18.75 -34.51
CA ASP A 287 6.63 18.73 -34.40
C ASP A 287 7.23 17.32 -34.51
N MET A 288 6.50 16.38 -35.13
CA MET A 288 6.94 14.99 -35.15
C MET A 288 8.18 14.74 -36.02
N GLU A 289 8.47 15.64 -36.96
CA GLU A 289 9.69 15.62 -37.75
C GLU A 289 10.95 15.92 -36.91
N GLU A 290 10.82 16.65 -35.81
CA GLU A 290 11.92 16.92 -34.86
C GLU A 290 12.34 15.65 -34.09
N ALA A 291 11.46 14.65 -33.99
CA ALA A 291 11.81 13.39 -33.35
C ALA A 291 12.72 12.56 -34.26
N SER A 292 13.62 11.84 -33.61
CA SER A 292 14.48 10.88 -34.29
C SER A 292 13.62 9.81 -34.98
N GLU A 293 13.99 9.40 -36.20
CA GLU A 293 13.19 8.47 -37.00
C GLU A 293 12.88 7.16 -36.25
N TRP A 294 13.87 6.63 -35.54
CA TRP A 294 13.76 5.42 -34.72
C TRP A 294 12.77 5.55 -33.55
N ALA A 295 12.47 6.77 -33.09
CA ALA A 295 11.59 7.00 -31.96
C ALA A 295 10.11 7.14 -32.37
N ARG A 296 9.84 7.50 -33.63
CA ARG A 296 8.50 7.94 -34.08
C ARG A 296 7.42 6.87 -33.88
N ALA A 297 7.72 5.60 -34.12
CA ALA A 297 6.77 4.51 -33.94
C ALA A 297 6.43 4.32 -32.45
N ASP A 298 7.45 4.23 -31.60
CA ASP A 298 7.28 4.02 -30.17
C ASP A 298 6.63 5.24 -29.48
N ILE A 299 6.90 6.48 -29.94
CA ILE A 299 6.20 7.68 -29.48
C ILE A 299 4.69 7.56 -29.72
N ARG A 300 4.28 7.22 -30.95
CA ARG A 300 2.85 7.06 -31.27
C ARG A 300 2.21 5.95 -30.44
N ALA A 301 2.94 4.85 -30.20
CA ALA A 301 2.45 3.77 -29.35
C ALA A 301 2.25 4.20 -27.90
N ALA A 302 3.24 4.86 -27.29
CA ALA A 302 3.13 5.35 -25.92
C ALA A 302 1.97 6.36 -25.75
N VAL A 303 1.70 7.18 -26.77
CA VAL A 303 0.61 8.15 -26.76
C VAL A 303 -0.74 7.47 -26.94
N HIS A 304 -0.84 6.51 -27.86
CA HIS A 304 -2.06 5.72 -28.07
C HIS A 304 -2.48 4.96 -26.81
N LEU A 305 -1.51 4.46 -26.04
CA LEU A 305 -1.75 3.79 -24.76
C LEU A 305 -2.05 4.75 -23.60
N GLY A 306 -2.02 6.07 -23.83
CA GLY A 306 -2.24 7.09 -22.79
C GLY A 306 -1.12 7.18 -21.76
N ILE A 307 0.06 6.60 -22.04
CA ILE A 307 1.20 6.59 -21.12
C ILE A 307 1.87 7.96 -21.10
N ILE A 308 2.01 8.58 -22.27
CA ILE A 308 2.55 9.93 -22.43
C ILE A 308 1.60 10.78 -23.27
N ASN A 309 1.44 12.04 -22.88
CA ASN A 309 0.58 12.98 -23.60
C ASN A 309 1.43 14.04 -24.31
N GLY A 310 0.87 14.61 -25.37
CA GLY A 310 1.36 15.86 -25.95
C GLY A 310 1.20 17.03 -24.97
N ARG A 311 1.78 18.15 -25.37
CA ARG A 311 1.64 19.45 -24.72
C ARG A 311 0.68 20.33 -25.55
N GLU A 312 0.56 21.59 -25.14
CA GLU A 312 -0.23 22.60 -25.84
C GLU A 312 0.16 22.74 -27.32
N GLU A 313 -0.72 23.33 -28.12
CA GLU A 313 -0.49 23.60 -29.55
C GLU A 313 -0.21 22.35 -30.41
N ASN A 314 -0.74 21.19 -30.01
CA ASN A 314 -0.55 19.90 -30.72
C ASN A 314 0.93 19.51 -30.88
N ARG A 315 1.73 19.69 -29.82
CA ARG A 315 3.17 19.41 -29.82
C ARG A 315 3.56 18.24 -28.92
N PHE A 316 4.57 17.48 -29.32
CA PHE A 316 5.18 16.44 -28.48
C PHE A 316 6.45 16.93 -27.75
N VAL A 317 7.20 17.82 -28.40
CA VAL A 317 8.47 18.39 -27.93
C VAL A 317 9.54 17.31 -27.67
N PRO A 318 9.94 16.53 -28.69
CA PRO A 318 10.69 15.27 -28.52
C PRO A 318 12.05 15.43 -27.84
N LYS A 319 12.74 16.57 -28.04
CA LYS A 319 14.10 16.80 -27.53
C LYS A 319 14.14 17.39 -26.12
N ASP A 320 13.01 17.84 -25.60
CA ASP A 320 12.95 18.46 -24.28
C ASP A 320 13.29 17.46 -23.16
N LYS A 321 13.84 17.97 -22.06
CA LYS A 321 14.37 17.14 -20.98
C LYS A 321 13.33 16.88 -19.91
N ALA A 322 13.10 15.62 -19.59
CA ALA A 322 12.07 15.25 -18.62
C ALA A 322 12.48 15.64 -17.19
N THR A 323 11.53 16.16 -16.42
CA THR A 323 11.70 16.36 -14.97
C THR A 323 11.43 15.07 -14.19
N ARG A 324 11.79 15.04 -12.91
CA ARG A 324 11.48 13.93 -12.00
C ARG A 324 9.97 13.75 -11.83
N ALA A 325 9.20 14.84 -11.79
CA ALA A 325 7.75 14.79 -11.74
C ALA A 325 7.14 14.18 -13.00
N GLU A 326 7.59 14.61 -14.19
CA GLU A 326 7.13 14.04 -15.45
C GLU A 326 7.44 12.55 -15.53
N ALA A 327 8.66 12.15 -15.13
CA ALA A 327 9.08 10.74 -15.07
C ALA A 327 8.18 9.90 -14.15
N ALA A 328 7.85 10.41 -12.96
CA ALA A 328 6.96 9.71 -12.03
C ALA A 328 5.56 9.51 -12.64
N VAL A 329 5.00 10.56 -13.23
CA VAL A 329 3.64 10.52 -13.78
C VAL A 329 3.54 9.56 -14.96
N VAL A 330 4.52 9.52 -15.87
CA VAL A 330 4.48 8.56 -16.98
C VAL A 330 4.64 7.13 -16.48
N ILE A 331 5.46 6.88 -15.46
CA ILE A 331 5.58 5.55 -14.85
C ILE A 331 4.25 5.12 -14.22
N LYS A 332 3.60 6.02 -13.48
CA LYS A 332 2.28 5.75 -12.90
C LYS A 332 1.25 5.42 -13.98
N ARG A 333 1.24 6.15 -15.09
CA ARG A 333 0.33 5.89 -16.22
C ARG A 333 0.61 4.54 -16.88
N LEU A 334 1.87 4.15 -17.06
CA LEU A 334 2.21 2.81 -17.54
C LEU A 334 1.71 1.72 -16.59
N LEU A 335 1.94 1.86 -15.28
CA LEU A 335 1.43 0.89 -14.32
C LEU A 335 -0.10 0.82 -14.34
N SER A 336 -0.77 1.95 -14.51
CA SER A 336 -2.23 2.01 -14.67
C SER A 336 -2.70 1.30 -15.94
N SER A 337 -2.06 1.56 -17.08
CA SER A 337 -2.43 0.94 -18.37
C SER A 337 -2.22 -0.56 -18.38
N LEU A 338 -1.33 -1.07 -17.52
CA LEU A 338 -1.04 -2.49 -17.33
C LEU A 338 -1.83 -3.13 -16.18
N SER A 339 -2.71 -2.38 -15.50
CA SER A 339 -3.45 -2.86 -14.31
C SER A 339 -2.56 -3.36 -13.16
N LEU A 340 -1.45 -2.66 -12.92
CA LEU A 340 -0.45 -2.97 -11.87
C LEU A 340 -0.51 -2.03 -10.65
N LEU A 341 -1.55 -1.19 -10.54
CA LEU A 341 -1.78 -0.30 -9.40
C LEU A 341 -2.88 -0.82 -8.48
#